data_AF-A0A6G0IP96-F1
#
_entry.id   AF-A0A6G0IP96-F1
#
_cell.length_a   1.000
_cell.length_b   1.000
_cell.length_c   1.000
_cell.angle_alpha   90.00
_cell.angle_beta   90.00
_cell.angle_gamma   90.00
#
_symmetry.space_group_name_H-M   'P 1'
#
loop_
_entity.id
_entity.type
_entity.pdbx_description
1 polymer ?
#
loop_
_entity_poly.entity_id
_entity_poly.type
_entity_poly.pdbx_seq_one_letter_code
_entity_poly.pdbx_strand_id
1 'polypeptide(L)'
;MLTKKQEFLEKKIEQELQIAKKNGTKNKRAALQALKRKKRYEKQLAQIDGTLSTIEFQREALENANTNTEVLKNMGFAAKAMKSAHENMDIDKVDDLMQDITEQQELAQEISDAISKPVGFGEEFDEDELLAELDELEQEELDKNLLEIGGTENVPLPNVPSTSLPARPAKKEEDEDDMEDLQRWAEAM
;
A
#
# COMPACT_ATOMS: atom_id res chain seq x y z
N MET A 1 -3.80 -24.45 10.68
CA MET A 1 -4.42 -24.47 12.04
C MET A 1 -4.54 -23.07 12.63
N LEU A 2 -3.52 -22.21 12.49
CA LEU A 2 -3.55 -20.84 13.00
C LEU A 2 -4.62 -19.97 12.31
N THR A 3 -4.78 -20.07 10.99
CA THR A 3 -5.85 -19.40 10.22
C THR A 3 -7.26 -19.76 10.73
N LYS A 4 -7.56 -21.05 10.89
CA LYS A 4 -8.84 -21.49 11.49
C LYS A 4 -9.06 -20.95 12.92
N LYS A 5 -7.98 -20.76 13.68
CA LYS A 5 -8.04 -20.20 15.04
C LYS A 5 -8.26 -18.68 15.02
N GLN A 6 -7.69 -17.98 14.04
CA GLN A 6 -7.93 -16.56 13.76
C GLN A 6 -9.41 -16.34 13.45
N GLU A 7 -9.98 -17.05 12.45
CA GLU A 7 -11.40 -16.97 12.09
C GLU A 7 -12.34 -17.27 13.28
N PHE A 8 -11.96 -18.24 14.12
CA PHE A 8 -12.71 -18.56 15.33
C PHE A 8 -12.70 -17.41 16.35
N LEU A 9 -11.55 -16.77 16.56
CA LEU A 9 -11.42 -15.63 17.46
C LEU A 9 -12.16 -14.39 16.93
N GLU A 10 -12.10 -14.12 15.63
CA GLU A 10 -12.88 -13.06 14.97
C GLU A 10 -14.38 -13.25 15.18
N LYS A 11 -14.89 -14.48 14.95
CA LYS A 11 -16.30 -14.82 15.25
C LYS A 11 -16.65 -14.61 16.72
N LYS A 12 -15.74 -14.93 17.64
CA LYS A 12 -15.94 -14.70 19.10
C LYS A 12 -15.95 -13.21 19.46
N ILE A 13 -15.09 -12.41 18.83
CA ILE A 13 -15.05 -10.95 18.99
C ILE A 13 -16.39 -10.35 18.55
N GLU A 14 -16.89 -10.74 17.38
CA GLU A 14 -18.17 -10.26 16.86
C GLU A 14 -19.34 -10.66 17.78
N GLN A 15 -19.36 -11.91 18.26
CA GLN A 15 -20.36 -12.38 19.22
C GLN A 15 -20.39 -11.54 20.51
N GLU A 16 -19.23 -11.29 21.12
CA GLU A 16 -19.15 -10.48 22.35
C GLU A 16 -19.52 -9.01 22.09
N LEU A 17 -19.20 -8.47 20.91
CA LEU A 17 -19.60 -7.13 20.50
C LEU A 17 -21.12 -7.00 20.38
N GLN A 18 -21.79 -7.99 19.77
CA GLN A 18 -23.25 -8.03 19.69
C GLN A 18 -23.90 -8.16 21.08
N ILE A 19 -23.33 -8.97 21.97
CA ILE A 19 -23.80 -9.09 23.36
C ILE A 19 -23.63 -7.76 24.11
N ALA A 20 -22.52 -7.05 23.92
CA ALA A 20 -22.29 -5.75 24.51
C ALA A 20 -23.31 -4.71 24.02
N LYS A 21 -23.56 -4.65 22.70
CA LYS A 21 -24.56 -3.75 22.09
C LYS A 21 -25.97 -4.02 22.63
N LYS A 22 -26.39 -5.29 22.70
CA LYS A 22 -27.72 -5.68 23.21
C LYS A 22 -27.94 -5.36 24.69
N ASN A 23 -26.89 -5.47 25.51
CA ASN A 23 -26.98 -5.25 26.95
C ASN A 23 -26.59 -3.82 27.37
N GLY A 24 -26.10 -2.98 26.46
CA GLY A 24 -25.60 -1.63 26.79
C GLY A 24 -26.61 -0.74 27.50
N THR A 25 -27.89 -0.80 27.09
CA THR A 25 -28.97 0.00 27.67
C THR A 25 -29.72 -0.70 28.81
N LYS A 26 -29.67 -2.04 28.87
CA LYS A 26 -30.47 -2.85 29.81
C LYS A 26 -29.65 -3.34 31.02
N ASN A 27 -28.38 -3.68 30.82
CA ASN A 27 -27.52 -4.25 31.85
C ASN A 27 -26.05 -3.88 31.61
N LYS A 28 -25.66 -2.73 32.16
CA LYS A 28 -24.31 -2.17 32.04
C LYS A 28 -23.21 -3.13 32.55
N ARG A 29 -23.49 -3.94 33.58
CA ARG A 29 -22.53 -4.91 34.12
C ARG A 29 -22.25 -6.04 33.14
N ALA A 30 -23.29 -6.59 32.50
CA ALA A 30 -23.16 -7.63 31.48
C ALA A 30 -22.43 -7.11 30.23
N ALA A 31 -22.73 -5.88 29.80
CA ALA A 31 -22.04 -5.24 28.68
C ALA A 31 -20.54 -5.03 28.96
N LEU A 32 -20.17 -4.57 30.16
CA LEU A 32 -18.76 -4.42 30.56
C LEU A 32 -18.00 -5.75 30.59
N GLN A 33 -18.64 -6.84 31.02
CA GLN A 33 -18.02 -8.16 30.99
C GLN A 33 -17.80 -8.67 29.56
N ALA A 34 -18.76 -8.44 28.65
CA ALA A 34 -18.62 -8.80 27.24
C ALA A 34 -17.47 -8.01 26.58
N LEU A 35 -17.36 -6.70 26.85
CA LEU A 35 -16.25 -5.88 26.36
C LEU A 35 -14.87 -6.34 26.88
N LYS A 36 -14.78 -6.79 28.15
CA LYS A 36 -13.55 -7.38 28.69
C LYS A 36 -13.18 -8.67 27.96
N ARG A 37 -14.15 -9.54 27.67
CA ARG A 37 -13.91 -10.77 26.89
C ARG A 37 -13.48 -10.46 25.46
N LYS A 38 -14.14 -9.50 24.79
CA LYS A 38 -13.74 -8.97 23.49
C LYS A 38 -12.27 -8.56 23.46
N LYS A 39 -11.85 -7.67 24.37
CA LYS A 39 -10.44 -7.23 24.46
C LYS A 39 -9.45 -8.38 24.64
N ARG A 40 -9.82 -9.42 25.40
CA ARG A 40 -8.96 -10.60 25.57
C ARG A 40 -8.80 -11.40 24.28
N TYR A 41 -9.88 -11.55 23.51
CA TYR A 41 -9.82 -12.22 22.21
C TYR A 41 -9.04 -11.40 21.18
N GLU A 42 -9.20 -10.06 21.15
CA GLU A 42 -8.41 -9.17 20.29
C GLU A 42 -6.91 -9.29 20.56
N LYS A 43 -6.50 -9.36 21.84
CA LYS A 43 -5.09 -9.57 22.19
C LYS A 43 -4.56 -10.91 21.69
N GLN A 44 -5.38 -11.97 21.75
CA GLN A 44 -5.00 -13.29 21.23
C GLN A 44 -4.91 -13.30 19.70
N LEU A 45 -5.82 -12.58 19.04
CA LEU A 45 -5.83 -12.42 17.59
C LEU A 45 -4.55 -11.74 17.10
N ALA A 46 -4.21 -10.57 17.67
CA ALA A 46 -2.99 -9.84 17.34
C ALA A 46 -1.71 -10.67 17.53
N GLN A 47 -1.66 -11.52 18.55
CA GLN A 47 -0.53 -12.43 18.76
C GLN A 47 -0.44 -13.50 17.67
N ILE A 48 -1.59 -14.04 17.24
CA ILE A 48 -1.64 -15.04 16.15
C ILE A 48 -1.25 -14.38 14.82
N ASP A 49 -1.71 -13.17 14.55
CA ASP A 49 -1.38 -12.44 13.32
C ASP A 49 0.12 -12.16 13.23
N GLY A 50 0.75 -11.72 14.32
CA GLY A 50 2.21 -11.55 14.36
C GLY A 50 2.97 -12.87 14.18
N THR A 51 2.43 -13.98 14.69
CA THR A 51 3.01 -15.31 14.48
C THR A 51 2.87 -15.76 13.03
N LEU A 52 1.72 -15.50 12.39
CA LEU A 52 1.47 -15.81 10.97
C LEU A 52 2.43 -15.04 10.07
N SER A 53 2.58 -13.74 10.28
CA SER A 53 3.52 -12.91 9.53
C SER A 53 4.98 -13.40 9.67
N THR A 54 5.37 -13.83 10.88
CA THR A 54 6.70 -14.43 11.09
C THR A 54 6.86 -15.74 10.30
N ILE A 55 5.84 -16.59 10.27
CA ILE A 55 5.86 -17.85 9.51
C ILE A 55 5.91 -17.59 8.00
N GLU A 56 5.19 -16.57 7.51
CA GLU A 56 5.22 -16.18 6.10
C GLU A 56 6.60 -15.71 5.68
N PHE A 57 7.23 -14.84 6.47
CA PHE A 57 8.61 -14.42 6.25
C PHE A 57 9.59 -15.60 6.24
N GLN A 58 9.44 -16.53 7.19
CA GLN A 58 10.25 -17.75 7.22
C GLN A 58 10.03 -18.66 6.01
N ARG A 59 8.79 -18.75 5.51
CA ARG A 59 8.47 -19.52 4.30
C ARG A 59 9.18 -18.94 3.09
N GLU A 60 9.10 -17.62 2.91
CA GLU A 60 9.77 -16.92 1.81
C GLU A 60 11.30 -17.08 1.89
N ALA A 61 11.89 -16.95 3.08
CA ALA A 61 13.31 -17.19 3.28
C ALA A 61 13.73 -18.63 2.91
N LEU A 62 12.91 -19.64 3.26
CA LEU A 62 13.16 -21.03 2.87
C LEU A 62 12.99 -21.27 1.37
N GLU A 63 12.01 -20.63 0.74
CA GLU A 63 11.79 -20.72 -0.69
C GLU A 63 12.98 -20.14 -1.46
N ASN A 64 13.45 -18.95 -1.07
CA ASN A 64 14.66 -18.33 -1.62
C ASN A 64 15.90 -19.19 -1.40
N ALA A 65 16.07 -19.77 -0.20
CA ALA A 65 17.18 -20.67 0.09
C ALA A 65 17.15 -21.95 -0.76
N ASN A 66 15.95 -22.50 -1.00
CA ASN A 66 15.76 -23.68 -1.83
C ASN A 66 16.12 -23.40 -3.29
N THR A 67 15.61 -22.29 -3.85
CA THR A 67 15.94 -21.82 -5.20
C THR A 67 17.46 -21.61 -5.35
N ASN A 68 18.11 -20.94 -4.40
CA ASN A 68 19.56 -20.76 -4.42
C ASN A 68 20.33 -22.08 -4.35
N THR A 69 19.85 -23.03 -3.55
CA THR A 69 20.45 -24.37 -3.46
C THR A 69 20.33 -25.13 -4.79
N GLU A 70 19.18 -25.03 -5.46
CA GLU A 70 18.96 -25.64 -6.77
C GLU A 70 19.85 -25.02 -7.85
N VAL A 71 19.98 -23.69 -7.86
CA VAL A 71 20.91 -22.97 -8.75
C VAL A 71 22.34 -23.44 -8.51
N LEU A 72 22.82 -23.48 -7.26
CA LEU A 72 24.16 -23.94 -6.94
C LEU A 72 24.39 -25.40 -7.33
N LYS A 73 23.39 -26.26 -7.15
CA LYS A 73 23.45 -27.67 -7.58
C LYS A 73 23.58 -27.78 -9.10
N ASN A 74 22.80 -27.00 -9.85
CA ASN A 74 22.85 -26.96 -11.30
C ASN A 74 24.19 -26.41 -11.82
N MET A 75 24.71 -25.35 -11.18
CA MET A 75 26.07 -24.85 -11.45
C MET A 75 27.12 -25.93 -11.16
N GLY A 76 26.97 -26.71 -10.09
CA GLY A 76 27.86 -27.83 -9.78
C GLY A 76 27.83 -28.95 -10.83
N PHE A 77 26.65 -29.25 -11.40
CA PHE A 77 26.55 -30.18 -12.52
C PHE A 77 27.16 -29.59 -13.80
N ALA A 78 26.91 -28.32 -14.10
CA ALA A 78 27.50 -27.64 -15.25
C ALA A 78 29.03 -27.60 -15.15
N ALA A 79 29.59 -27.29 -13.99
CA ALA A 79 31.03 -27.29 -13.75
C ALA A 79 31.65 -28.69 -13.92
N LYS A 80 30.97 -29.75 -13.45
CA LYS A 80 31.41 -31.14 -13.66
C LYS A 80 31.34 -31.54 -15.13
N ALA A 81 30.26 -31.19 -15.83
CA ALA A 81 30.10 -31.46 -17.26
C ALA A 81 31.15 -30.72 -18.09
N MET A 82 31.42 -29.44 -17.78
CA MET A 82 32.54 -28.71 -18.37
C MET A 82 33.86 -29.40 -18.08
N LYS A 83 34.16 -29.77 -16.83
CA LYS A 83 35.41 -30.46 -16.50
C LYS A 83 35.58 -31.76 -17.29
N SER A 84 34.57 -32.62 -17.38
CA SER A 84 34.65 -33.86 -18.15
C SER A 84 34.72 -33.63 -19.67
N ALA A 85 34.12 -32.56 -20.20
CA ALA A 85 34.30 -32.18 -21.60
C ALA A 85 35.75 -31.76 -21.90
N HIS A 86 36.41 -31.08 -20.97
CA HIS A 86 37.81 -30.66 -21.10
C HIS A 86 38.82 -31.78 -20.78
N GLU A 87 38.44 -32.79 -19.97
CA GLU A 87 39.31 -33.91 -19.58
C GLU A 87 39.69 -34.83 -20.76
N ASN A 88 38.93 -34.79 -21.86
CA ASN A 88 39.21 -35.51 -23.11
C ASN A 88 39.74 -34.60 -24.24
N MET A 89 39.98 -33.31 -23.98
CA MET A 89 40.71 -32.44 -24.91
C MET A 89 42.20 -32.56 -24.57
N ASP A 90 42.99 -33.11 -25.50
CA ASP A 90 44.46 -33.15 -25.43
C ASP A 90 45.00 -31.83 -24.85
N ILE A 91 45.92 -31.92 -23.89
CA ILE A 91 46.58 -30.78 -23.25
C ILE A 91 47.15 -29.78 -24.27
N ASP A 92 47.58 -30.28 -25.44
CA ASP A 92 48.10 -29.45 -26.53
C ASP A 92 47.01 -28.57 -27.19
N LYS A 93 45.73 -28.96 -27.11
CA LYS A 93 44.59 -28.16 -27.57
C LYS A 93 44.03 -27.24 -26.49
N VAL A 94 44.45 -27.42 -25.24
CA VAL A 94 44.01 -26.56 -24.13
C VAL A 94 44.76 -25.23 -24.17
N ASP A 95 46.05 -25.22 -24.54
CA ASP A 95 46.78 -23.96 -24.74
C ASP A 95 46.20 -23.15 -25.92
N ASP A 96 45.91 -23.80 -27.06
CA ASP A 96 45.22 -23.18 -28.19
C ASP A 96 43.81 -22.68 -27.80
N LEU A 97 43.05 -23.49 -27.04
CA LEU A 97 41.72 -23.08 -26.56
C LEU A 97 41.79 -21.95 -25.54
N MET A 98 42.79 -21.93 -24.66
CA MET A 98 42.98 -20.85 -23.68
C MET A 98 43.38 -19.56 -24.38
N GLN A 99 44.17 -19.64 -25.46
CA GLN A 99 44.46 -18.50 -26.32
C GLN A 99 43.20 -18.00 -27.04
N ASP A 100 42.42 -18.91 -27.64
CA ASP A 100 41.13 -18.59 -28.28
C ASP A 100 40.11 -18.00 -27.28
N ILE A 101 40.04 -18.53 -26.05
CA ILE A 101 39.15 -18.01 -24.98
C ILE A 101 39.60 -16.62 -24.54
N THR A 102 40.90 -16.38 -24.44
CA THR A 102 41.42 -15.06 -24.06
C THR A 102 41.13 -14.03 -25.17
N GLU A 103 41.33 -14.39 -26.44
CA GLU A 103 40.95 -13.55 -27.57
C GLU A 103 39.43 -13.32 -27.64
N GLN A 104 38.61 -14.34 -27.37
CA GLN A 104 37.14 -14.22 -27.32
C GLN A 104 36.66 -13.39 -26.13
N GLN A 105 37.35 -13.45 -24.99
CA GLN A 105 37.02 -12.64 -23.82
C GLN A 105 37.41 -11.18 -24.03
N GLU A 106 38.54 -10.91 -24.68
CA GLU A 106 38.92 -9.56 -25.13
C GLU A 106 37.93 -9.02 -26.16
N LEU A 107 37.50 -9.83 -27.14
CA LEU A 107 36.48 -9.46 -28.11
C LEU A 107 35.12 -9.21 -27.44
N ALA A 108 34.71 -10.05 -26.48
CA ALA A 108 33.47 -9.86 -25.74
C ALA A 108 33.52 -8.61 -24.86
N GLN A 109 34.69 -8.28 -24.29
CA GLN A 109 34.89 -7.03 -23.56
C GLN A 109 34.90 -5.84 -24.52
N GLU A 110 35.50 -5.94 -25.70
CA GLU A 110 35.47 -4.91 -26.74
C GLU A 110 34.04 -4.68 -27.27
N ILE A 111 33.26 -5.75 -27.46
CA ILE A 111 31.83 -5.68 -27.82
C ILE A 111 31.03 -5.08 -26.67
N SER A 112 31.26 -5.51 -25.43
CA SER A 112 30.60 -4.95 -24.25
C SER A 112 30.93 -3.48 -24.10
N ASP A 113 32.18 -3.08 -24.30
CA ASP A 113 32.63 -1.69 -24.23
C ASP A 113 32.13 -0.89 -25.44
N ALA A 114 31.95 -1.49 -26.61
CA ALA A 114 31.36 -0.85 -27.79
C ALA A 114 29.83 -0.71 -27.70
N ILE A 115 29.15 -1.62 -26.99
CA ILE A 115 27.72 -1.55 -26.66
C ILE A 115 27.50 -0.59 -25.49
N SER A 116 28.40 -0.60 -24.51
CA SER A 116 28.33 0.23 -23.29
C SER A 116 28.86 1.64 -23.51
N LYS A 117 29.70 1.87 -24.54
CA LYS A 117 29.84 3.18 -25.16
C LYS A 117 28.53 3.43 -25.91
N PRO A 118 27.66 4.34 -25.44
CA PRO A 118 26.39 4.57 -26.10
C PRO A 118 26.71 5.08 -27.50
N VAL A 119 26.47 4.23 -28.51
CA VAL A 119 26.44 4.68 -29.89
C VAL A 119 25.18 5.53 -30.02
N GLY A 120 25.32 6.83 -29.73
CA GLY A 120 24.34 7.84 -30.12
C GLY A 120 22.99 7.83 -29.41
N PHE A 121 22.88 7.29 -28.19
CA PHE A 121 21.72 7.52 -27.30
C PHE A 121 22.11 8.38 -26.10
N GLY A 122 22.93 9.39 -26.38
CA GLY A 122 23.12 10.57 -25.51
C GLY A 122 22.24 11.73 -25.99
N GLU A 123 21.01 11.47 -26.41
CA GLU A 123 19.97 12.49 -26.32
C GLU A 123 19.34 12.33 -24.94
N GLU A 124 19.66 13.33 -24.12
CA GLU A 124 19.09 13.69 -22.84
C GLU A 124 17.56 13.54 -22.91
N PHE A 125 17.00 12.49 -22.30
CA PHE A 125 15.65 12.62 -21.80
C PHE A 125 15.74 13.60 -20.64
N ASP A 126 15.16 14.78 -20.80
CA ASP A 126 15.11 15.78 -19.74
C ASP A 126 14.30 15.19 -18.59
N GLU A 127 14.96 14.98 -17.43
CA GLU A 127 14.30 14.43 -16.25
C GLU A 127 13.11 15.31 -15.83
N ASP A 128 13.14 16.60 -16.15
CA ASP A 128 12.05 17.55 -15.89
C ASP A 128 10.84 17.31 -16.83
N GLU A 129 11.06 16.90 -18.08
CA GLU A 129 9.99 16.55 -19.04
C GLU A 129 9.32 15.23 -18.64
N LEU A 130 10.10 14.23 -18.21
CA LEU A 130 9.58 12.95 -17.72
C LEU A 130 8.80 13.09 -16.41
N LEU A 131 9.24 13.98 -15.52
CA LEU A 131 8.50 14.29 -14.28
C LEU A 131 7.17 14.99 -14.59
N ALA A 132 7.14 15.91 -15.56
CA ALA A 132 5.90 16.57 -15.97
C ALA A 132 4.89 15.57 -16.58
N GLU A 133 5.35 14.62 -17.40
CA GLU A 133 4.49 13.58 -17.96
C GLU A 133 3.94 12.63 -16.88
N LEU A 134 4.73 12.32 -15.84
CA LEU A 134 4.29 11.51 -14.71
C LEU A 134 3.21 12.21 -13.88
N ASP A 135 3.39 13.50 -13.59
CA ASP A 135 2.41 14.29 -12.83
C ASP A 135 1.06 14.41 -13.59
N GLU A 136 1.09 14.54 -14.92
CA GLU A 136 -0.12 14.57 -15.76
C GLU A 136 -0.88 13.23 -15.69
N LEU A 137 -0.18 12.10 -15.72
CA LEU A 137 -0.78 10.77 -15.59
C LEU A 137 -1.41 10.54 -14.20
N GLU A 138 -0.77 11.01 -13.12
CA GLU A 138 -1.34 10.93 -11.77
C GLU A 138 -2.62 11.77 -11.64
N GLN A 139 -2.62 12.96 -12.24
CA GLN A 139 -3.79 13.85 -12.26
C GLN A 139 -4.97 13.23 -13.01
N GLU A 140 -4.72 12.61 -14.18
CA GLU A 140 -5.76 11.90 -14.94
C GLU A 140 -6.36 10.71 -14.18
N GLU A 141 -5.54 9.98 -13.42
CA GLU A 141 -6.01 8.87 -12.59
C GLU A 141 -6.85 9.35 -11.40
N LEU A 142 -6.45 10.45 -10.75
CA LEU A 142 -7.23 11.08 -9.69
C LEU A 142 -8.56 11.63 -10.22
N ASP A 143 -8.58 12.25 -11.39
CA ASP A 143 -9.81 12.75 -12.02
C ASP A 143 -10.74 11.60 -12.42
N LYS A 144 -10.22 10.47 -12.92
CA LYS A 144 -11.02 9.25 -13.14
C LYS A 144 -11.62 8.72 -11.84
N ASN A 145 -10.83 8.62 -10.77
CA ASN A 145 -11.30 8.20 -9.45
C ASN A 145 -12.36 9.16 -8.88
N LEU A 146 -12.22 10.46 -9.15
CA LEU A 146 -13.18 11.48 -8.71
C LEU A 146 -14.47 11.44 -9.55
N LEU A 147 -14.39 11.17 -10.85
CA LEU A 147 -15.54 10.92 -11.73
C LEU A 147 -16.31 9.66 -11.34
N GLU A 148 -15.64 8.63 -10.82
CA GLU A 148 -16.29 7.46 -10.22
C GLU A 148 -17.03 7.81 -8.91
N ILE A 149 -16.53 8.77 -8.12
CA ILE A 149 -17.21 9.30 -6.92
C ILE A 149 -18.33 10.30 -7.28
N GLY A 150 -18.21 10.98 -8.43
CA GLY A 150 -19.15 11.97 -8.96
C GLY A 150 -20.29 11.40 -9.81
N GLY A 151 -20.45 10.07 -9.86
CA GLY A 151 -21.64 9.44 -10.41
C GLY A 151 -22.87 9.91 -9.64
N THR A 152 -23.73 10.68 -10.31
CA THR A 152 -24.94 11.30 -9.76
C THR A 152 -25.88 10.28 -9.11
N GLU A 153 -25.64 9.94 -7.85
CA GLU A 153 -26.65 9.36 -7.00
C GLU A 153 -27.67 10.47 -6.74
N ASN A 154 -28.90 10.27 -7.18
CA ASN A 154 -30.02 11.15 -6.87
C ASN A 154 -30.19 11.21 -5.35
N VAL A 155 -29.53 12.17 -4.71
CA VAL A 155 -29.74 12.48 -3.30
C VAL A 155 -31.16 13.04 -3.19
N PRO A 156 -32.11 12.35 -2.51
CA PRO A 156 -33.42 12.92 -2.29
C PRO A 156 -33.25 14.09 -1.32
N LEU A 157 -33.27 15.30 -1.86
CA LEU A 157 -33.26 16.53 -1.08
C LEU A 157 -34.45 16.51 -0.11
N PRO A 158 -34.26 16.85 1.17
CA PRO A 158 -35.37 16.93 2.11
C PRO A 158 -36.37 18.00 1.66
N ASN A 159 -37.65 17.65 1.66
CA ASN A 159 -38.72 18.58 1.28
C ASN A 159 -38.67 19.81 2.20
N VAL A 160 -38.41 20.97 1.61
CA VAL A 160 -38.54 22.25 2.31
C VAL A 160 -40.02 22.48 2.68
N PRO A 161 -40.33 23.05 3.86
CA PRO A 161 -41.71 23.33 4.22
C PRO A 161 -42.28 24.40 3.27
N SER A 162 -43.28 24.03 2.46
CA SER A 162 -44.04 24.94 1.59
C SER A 162 -45.10 25.72 2.38
N THR A 163 -44.72 26.35 3.50
CA THR A 163 -45.60 27.29 4.19
C THR A 163 -45.32 28.69 3.66
N SER A 164 -46.31 29.29 2.99
CA SER A 164 -46.24 30.70 2.58
C SER A 164 -45.92 31.56 3.80
N LEU A 165 -44.80 32.29 3.76
CA LEU A 165 -44.42 33.23 4.81
C LEU A 165 -45.51 34.31 4.94
N PRO A 166 -45.94 34.66 6.17
CA PRO A 166 -46.82 35.79 6.37
C PRO A 166 -46.12 37.08 5.92
N ALA A 167 -46.87 37.95 5.25
CA ALA A 167 -46.39 39.24 4.81
C ALA A 167 -45.82 40.04 5.99
N ARG A 168 -44.58 40.50 5.82
CA ARG A 168 -43.82 41.30 6.78
C ARG A 168 -44.59 42.56 7.21
N PRO A 169 -44.90 42.77 8.51
CA PRO A 169 -45.17 44.10 9.02
C PRO A 169 -43.85 44.87 9.12
N ALA A 170 -43.92 46.18 8.84
CA ALA A 170 -42.77 47.07 8.75
C ALA A 170 -41.84 47.00 9.97
N LYS A 171 -40.52 46.97 9.69
CA LYS A 171 -39.44 47.21 10.66
C LYS A 171 -39.66 48.56 11.34
N LYS A 172 -39.81 48.58 12.67
CA LYS A 172 -39.46 49.69 13.58
C LYS A 172 -39.12 49.11 14.96
N GLU A 173 -38.11 49.70 15.60
CA GLU A 173 -37.73 49.64 17.03
C GLU A 173 -36.57 48.76 17.53
N GLU A 174 -35.93 47.86 16.76
CA GLU A 174 -34.69 47.19 17.27
C GLU A 174 -33.39 47.91 16.88
N ASP A 175 -33.34 48.61 15.75
CA ASP A 175 -32.10 49.25 15.27
C ASP A 175 -31.75 50.56 16.03
N GLU A 176 -32.67 51.12 16.83
CA GLU A 176 -32.43 52.34 17.65
C GLU A 176 -31.84 52.00 19.03
N ASP A 177 -32.33 50.96 19.71
CA ASP A 177 -31.83 50.51 21.02
C ASP A 177 -30.37 50.04 20.94
N ASP A 178 -30.01 49.29 19.89
CA ASP A 178 -28.63 48.81 19.69
C ASP A 178 -27.64 49.97 19.46
N MET A 179 -28.11 51.09 18.90
CA MET A 179 -27.28 52.27 18.64
C MET A 179 -27.08 53.12 19.90
N GLU A 180 -28.09 53.22 20.77
CA GLU A 180 -27.98 53.91 22.07
C GLU A 180 -27.04 53.17 23.04
N ASP A 181 -27.08 51.83 23.05
CA ASP A 181 -26.20 51.03 23.91
C ASP A 181 -24.72 51.15 23.48
N LEU A 182 -24.44 51.25 22.17
CA LEU A 182 -23.09 51.51 21.65
C LEU A 182 -22.59 52.92 21.99
N GLN A 183 -23.46 53.94 21.96
CA GLN A 183 -23.10 55.30 22.37
C GLN A 183 -22.75 55.38 23.86
N ARG A 184 -23.53 54.72 24.71
CA ARG A 184 -23.29 54.65 26.16
C ARG A 184 -21.98 53.95 26.52
N TRP A 185 -21.59 52.93 25.75
CA TRP A 185 -20.31 52.26 25.95
C TRP A 185 -19.11 53.15 25.57
N ALA A 186 -19.25 53.94 24.50
CA ALA A 186 -18.20 54.84 24.03
C ALA A 186 -17.98 56.05 24.95
N GLU A 187 -19.02 56.55 25.63
CA GLU A 187 -18.91 57.65 26.61
C GLU A 187 -18.36 57.20 27.97
N ALA A 188 -18.32 55.90 28.24
CA ALA A 188 -17.82 55.31 29.49
C ALA A 188 -16.33 54.92 29.45
N MET A 189 -15.61 55.26 28.37
CA MET A 189 -14.15 55.09 28.21
C MET A 189 -13.44 56.44 28.20
#